data_AF-A0AAU8YYH9-F1
#
_entry.id   AF-A0AAU8YYH9-F1
#
_cell.length_a   1.000
_cell.length_b   1.000
_cell.length_c   1.000
_cell.angle_alpha   90.00
_cell.angle_beta   90.00
_cell.angle_gamma   90.00
#
_symmetry.space_group_name_H-M   'P 1'
#
loop_
_entity.id
_entity.type
_entity.pdbx_description
1 polymer ?
#
loop_
_entity_poly.entity_id
_entity_poly.type
_entity_poly.pdbx_seq_one_letter_code
_entity_poly.pdbx_strand_id
1 'polypeptide(L)'
;MATIGEQLLQPESGWKRYDDTNSNISYMNHRVLNLSNFSWFNNTGHETWDGVTYNTTGEIKFNFIKDRIRLYFVWHSDRSSNIEIYIDGILYIANTKSNDTNVSKLTFEKTNLLNQEHIVHIITNGHTILDAIDIDENGELKPYNPSISLITWNSNDKARNYTLSNNNLTAYLSTTPPYGYNGIKATKFIADGKFYVEFLVNDMPNVCTLGLATYEASLSGYTSITQFPNNIRTSAINATKNTFIGMAFDLNNHIINFYINGILDTNYTIILENEVYTVIMINNNGENKGGTITANFGATPFNIFSSNKSTWNKLVYAGYKPYDIYNANWEWRVSKYLIKQNNNYYSINNNYIDLGKIDNNEEVDNLIDQYGYNDLSVLTKELNAKKIPTKLENNYYKSFDINLDDIKDNINLIEENDKKYIEYSCSNYKISDKIKEINNGKFEVLMRK
;
A
#
# COMPACT_ATOMS: atom_id res chain seq x y z
N MET A 1 33.65 7.06 -17.36
CA MET A 1 32.77 6.42 -16.36
C MET A 1 33.50 6.56 -15.06
N ALA A 2 32.96 7.42 -14.21
CA ALA A 2 33.45 7.60 -12.87
C ALA A 2 33.30 6.33 -12.03
N THR A 3 34.05 6.25 -10.95
CA THR A 3 34.01 5.15 -9.99
C THR A 3 33.55 5.61 -8.61
N ILE A 4 32.97 4.71 -7.81
CA ILE A 4 32.58 5.04 -6.43
C ILE A 4 33.83 5.49 -5.64
N GLY A 5 33.71 6.61 -4.93
CA GLY A 5 34.80 7.26 -4.20
C GLY A 5 35.58 8.31 -5.00
N GLU A 6 35.25 8.52 -6.28
CA GLU A 6 35.85 9.56 -7.11
C GLU A 6 35.18 10.92 -6.87
N GLN A 7 35.98 11.98 -6.82
CA GLN A 7 35.47 13.35 -6.77
C GLN A 7 35.17 13.84 -8.19
N LEU A 8 33.94 14.30 -8.41
CA LEU A 8 33.53 14.91 -9.68
C LEU A 8 33.01 16.32 -9.40
N LEU A 9 33.72 17.34 -9.88
CA LEU A 9 33.30 18.74 -9.69
C LEU A 9 32.13 19.15 -10.60
N GLN A 10 31.93 18.42 -11.70
CA GLN A 10 30.85 18.61 -12.67
C GLN A 10 30.29 17.23 -13.07
N PRO A 11 29.02 17.13 -13.49
CA PRO A 11 28.47 15.87 -14.00
C PRO A 11 29.20 15.42 -15.27
N GLU A 12 29.36 14.11 -15.45
CA GLU A 12 29.83 13.53 -16.74
C GLU A 12 28.80 13.79 -17.85
N SER A 13 29.22 13.71 -19.12
CA SER A 13 28.29 13.80 -20.26
C SER A 13 27.14 12.79 -20.13
N GLY A 14 25.92 13.24 -20.44
CA GLY A 14 24.70 12.46 -20.25
C GLY A 14 24.08 12.57 -18.85
N TRP A 15 24.68 13.31 -17.91
CA TRP A 15 24.16 13.51 -16.57
C TRP A 15 23.82 14.98 -16.30
N LYS A 16 22.81 15.21 -15.45
CA LYS A 16 22.41 16.52 -14.96
C LYS A 16 22.52 16.55 -13.43
N ARG A 17 23.29 17.51 -12.91
CA ARG A 17 23.51 17.71 -11.48
C ARG A 17 22.48 18.64 -10.86
N TYR A 18 21.95 18.22 -9.72
CA TYR A 18 21.11 18.98 -8.82
C TYR A 18 21.84 19.19 -7.50
N ASP A 19 21.75 20.41 -7.00
CA ASP A 19 22.31 20.84 -5.72
C ASP A 19 21.53 20.29 -4.54
N ASP A 20 22.18 20.07 -3.39
CA ASP A 20 21.52 19.66 -2.14
C ASP A 20 20.45 20.66 -1.69
N THR A 21 20.56 21.94 -2.06
CA THR A 21 19.55 22.97 -1.73
C THR A 21 18.34 22.99 -2.67
N ASN A 22 18.25 22.06 -3.64
CA ASN A 22 17.12 22.03 -4.55
C ASN A 22 15.79 21.84 -3.79
N SER A 23 14.79 22.68 -4.10
CA SER A 23 13.50 22.71 -3.40
C SER A 23 12.66 21.44 -3.50
N ASN A 24 12.99 20.54 -4.42
CA ASN A 24 12.33 19.25 -4.57
C ASN A 24 12.86 18.19 -3.59
N ILE A 25 13.93 18.48 -2.87
CA ILE A 25 14.51 17.60 -1.87
C ILE A 25 13.96 17.98 -0.50
N SER A 26 13.35 17.00 0.17
CA SER A 26 12.83 17.14 1.53
C SER A 26 13.82 16.54 2.53
N TYR A 27 14.02 17.24 3.64
CA TYR A 27 14.93 16.84 4.70
C TYR A 27 14.20 16.80 6.05
N MET A 28 14.52 15.79 6.86
CA MET A 28 14.16 15.70 8.28
C MET A 28 15.43 15.51 9.10
N ASN A 29 15.59 16.25 10.20
CA ASN A 29 16.80 16.26 11.03
C ASN A 29 18.07 16.55 10.23
N HIS A 30 18.05 17.62 9.44
CA HIS A 30 19.24 18.16 8.78
C HIS A 30 19.31 19.68 8.97
N ARG A 31 20.53 20.22 8.86
CA ARG A 31 20.77 21.66 8.72
C ARG A 31 21.55 21.94 7.44
N VAL A 32 21.31 23.12 6.86
CA VAL A 32 22.07 23.58 5.70
C VAL A 32 23.43 24.12 6.17
N LEU A 33 24.50 23.69 5.51
CA LEU A 33 25.84 24.25 5.63
C LEU A 33 26.10 25.17 4.45
N ASN A 34 26.64 26.35 4.73
CA ASN A 34 27.12 27.30 3.73
C ASN A 34 28.55 27.66 4.09
N LEU A 35 29.52 27.00 3.47
CA LEU A 35 30.91 27.09 3.89
C LEU A 35 31.80 27.49 2.72
N SER A 36 32.40 28.68 2.82
CA SER A 36 33.40 29.11 1.84
C SER A 36 34.64 28.21 1.92
N ASN A 37 35.20 27.84 0.76
CA ASN A 37 36.44 27.08 0.57
C ASN A 37 36.36 25.53 0.67
N PHE A 38 35.18 24.93 0.54
CA PHE A 38 35.07 23.49 0.33
C PHE A 38 34.80 23.17 -1.15
N SER A 39 35.40 22.10 -1.68
CA SER A 39 35.19 21.65 -3.07
C SER A 39 33.87 20.87 -3.23
N TRP A 40 32.82 21.38 -2.61
CA TRP A 40 31.44 20.90 -2.63
C TRP A 40 30.68 21.59 -3.76
N PHE A 41 29.64 20.97 -4.28
CA PHE A 41 28.83 21.59 -5.32
C PHE A 41 28.13 22.84 -4.75
N ASN A 42 28.29 23.98 -5.43
CA ASN A 42 27.89 25.33 -4.98
C ASN A 42 28.31 25.74 -3.54
N ASN A 43 29.26 25.04 -2.92
CA ASN A 43 29.71 25.26 -1.54
C ASN A 43 28.60 25.08 -0.47
N THR A 44 27.59 24.25 -0.76
CA THR A 44 26.49 23.91 0.14
C THR A 44 26.55 22.45 0.56
N GLY A 45 25.82 22.09 1.62
CA GLY A 45 25.65 20.70 2.02
C GLY A 45 24.56 20.56 3.08
N HIS A 46 23.81 19.47 3.05
CA HIS A 46 22.80 19.17 4.07
C HIS A 46 23.34 18.13 5.05
N GLU A 47 23.64 18.59 6.26
CA GLU A 47 24.25 17.81 7.32
C GLU A 47 23.21 17.27 8.29
N THR A 48 23.26 15.96 8.59
CA THR A 48 22.41 15.32 9.61
C THR A 48 22.60 15.99 10.96
N TRP A 49 21.50 16.53 11.51
CA TRP A 49 21.49 17.32 12.74
C TRP A 49 20.06 17.43 13.30
N ASP A 50 19.87 17.08 14.57
CA ASP A 50 18.57 17.16 15.27
C ASP A 50 18.40 18.41 16.15
N GLY A 51 19.36 19.33 16.12
CA GLY A 51 19.40 20.49 17.01
C GLY A 51 20.41 20.35 18.16
N VAL A 52 20.89 19.14 18.44
CA VAL A 52 21.73 18.86 19.62
C VAL A 52 22.99 18.07 19.25
N THR A 53 22.87 17.04 18.40
CA THR A 53 23.99 16.14 18.08
C THR A 53 24.04 15.74 16.61
N TYR A 54 25.20 15.20 16.19
CA TYR A 54 25.42 14.57 14.88
C TYR A 54 25.22 13.05 14.89
N ASN A 55 24.97 12.46 16.08
CA ASN A 55 24.74 11.02 16.27
C ASN A 55 23.23 10.71 16.25
N THR A 56 22.54 11.31 15.29
CA THR A 56 21.09 11.19 15.13
C THR A 56 20.75 10.54 13.80
N THR A 57 19.49 10.16 13.62
CA THR A 57 18.98 9.65 12.35
C THR A 57 18.25 10.77 11.61
N GLY A 58 18.67 11.04 10.38
CA GLY A 58 17.98 11.95 9.46
C GLY A 58 17.33 11.21 8.30
N GLU A 59 16.43 11.92 7.62
CA GLU A 59 15.80 11.42 6.38
C GLU A 59 15.96 12.45 5.25
N ILE A 60 16.25 11.94 4.05
CA ILE A 60 16.29 12.70 2.80
C ILE A 60 15.33 12.04 1.82
N LYS A 61 14.44 12.81 1.21
CA LYS A 61 13.31 12.31 0.42
C LYS A 61 13.10 13.15 -0.82
N PHE A 62 13.02 12.49 -1.98
CA PHE A 62 12.71 13.13 -3.26
C PHE A 62 12.29 12.06 -4.28
N ASN A 63 11.81 12.52 -5.43
CA ASN A 63 11.53 11.66 -6.57
C ASN A 63 12.39 12.07 -7.77
N PHE A 64 12.58 11.17 -8.74
CA PHE A 64 13.17 11.54 -10.02
C PHE A 64 12.55 10.76 -11.18
N ILE A 65 12.50 11.37 -12.36
CA ILE A 65 12.07 10.71 -13.59
C ILE A 65 13.32 10.37 -14.40
N LYS A 66 13.47 9.09 -14.77
CA LYS A 66 14.43 8.45 -15.71
C LYS A 66 15.02 7.18 -15.13
N ASP A 67 15.97 6.58 -15.85
CA ASP A 67 16.51 5.24 -15.63
C ASP A 67 17.83 5.18 -14.83
N ARG A 68 18.33 6.31 -14.31
CA ARG A 68 19.61 6.37 -13.59
C ARG A 68 19.74 7.52 -12.59
N ILE A 69 20.49 7.28 -11.52
CA ILE A 69 20.78 8.23 -10.44
C ILE A 69 22.20 8.02 -9.88
N ARG A 70 22.84 9.11 -9.45
CA ARG A 70 24.04 9.14 -8.61
C ARG A 70 23.83 10.04 -7.41
N LEU A 71 24.44 9.66 -6.28
CA LEU A 71 24.42 10.45 -5.05
C LEU A 71 25.85 10.80 -4.63
N TYR A 72 26.03 12.06 -4.25
CA TYR A 72 27.30 12.60 -3.79
C TYR A 72 27.17 13.02 -2.34
N PHE A 73 28.00 12.40 -1.50
CA PHE A 73 28.09 12.72 -0.09
C PHE A 73 29.52 13.15 0.23
N VAL A 74 29.68 13.91 1.31
CA VAL A 74 30.98 14.31 1.83
C VAL A 74 31.58 13.16 2.63
N TRP A 75 32.82 12.80 2.28
CA TRP A 75 33.60 11.76 2.94
C TRP A 75 34.57 12.37 3.94
N HIS A 76 34.62 11.79 5.15
CA HIS A 76 35.53 12.17 6.24
C HIS A 76 35.56 11.09 7.34
N SER A 77 36.51 11.16 8.27
CA SER A 77 36.76 10.10 9.26
C SER A 77 35.69 9.97 10.35
N ASP A 78 34.91 11.03 10.54
CA ASP A 78 33.78 11.09 11.47
C ASP A 78 32.42 10.83 10.78
N ARG A 79 32.40 10.60 9.46
CA ARG A 79 31.15 10.35 8.72
C ARG A 79 30.61 8.94 8.98
N SER A 80 29.33 8.76 8.67
CA SER A 80 28.66 7.47 8.76
C SER A 80 29.22 6.44 7.78
N SER A 81 29.32 5.20 8.23
CA SER A 81 29.56 4.05 7.37
C SER A 81 28.29 3.28 7.02
N ASN A 82 27.12 3.78 7.43
CA ASN A 82 25.82 3.14 7.22
C ASN A 82 24.75 4.15 6.78
N ILE A 83 24.75 4.48 5.50
CA ILE A 83 23.65 5.23 4.87
C ILE A 83 22.76 4.22 4.14
N GLU A 84 21.48 4.21 4.48
CA GLU A 84 20.50 3.33 3.85
C GLU A 84 19.76 4.10 2.75
N ILE A 85 19.87 3.66 1.51
CA ILE A 85 19.26 4.28 0.34
C ILE A 85 18.19 3.34 -0.19
N TYR A 86 16.94 3.78 -0.17
CA TYR A 86 15.82 3.07 -0.75
C TYR A 86 15.45 3.71 -2.08
N ILE A 87 15.48 2.94 -3.16
CA ILE A 87 14.92 3.32 -4.46
C ILE A 87 13.76 2.38 -4.77
N ASP A 88 12.56 2.93 -4.87
CA ASP A 88 11.29 2.16 -4.99
C ASP A 88 11.14 1.08 -3.90
N GLY A 89 11.66 1.35 -2.70
CA GLY A 89 11.65 0.41 -1.58
C GLY A 89 12.75 -0.65 -1.59
N ILE A 90 13.61 -0.69 -2.63
CA ILE A 90 14.79 -1.57 -2.67
C ILE A 90 15.93 -0.90 -1.92
N LEU A 91 16.47 -1.59 -0.91
CA LEU A 91 17.56 -1.13 -0.05
C LEU A 91 18.94 -1.28 -0.71
N TYR A 92 19.76 -0.23 -0.57
CA TYR A 92 21.18 -0.19 -0.87
C TYR A 92 21.91 0.46 0.32
N ILE A 93 23.14 0.01 0.60
CA ILE A 93 23.96 0.56 1.68
C ILE A 93 25.15 1.31 1.09
N ALA A 94 25.43 2.50 1.63
CA ALA A 94 26.61 3.29 1.28
C ALA A 94 27.43 3.68 2.52
N ASN A 95 28.72 3.92 2.27
CA ASN A 95 29.70 4.30 3.28
C ASN A 95 30.37 5.61 2.85
N THR A 96 30.44 6.59 3.76
CA THR A 96 31.12 7.87 3.56
C THR A 96 32.28 8.07 4.55
N LYS A 97 32.51 7.11 5.44
CA LYS A 97 33.63 7.10 6.37
C LYS A 97 34.93 6.77 5.65
N SER A 98 35.89 7.67 5.72
CA SER A 98 37.23 7.50 5.15
C SER A 98 38.26 8.36 5.87
N ASN A 99 39.54 8.17 5.61
CA ASN A 99 40.59 9.06 6.14
C ASN A 99 40.77 10.35 5.30
N ASP A 100 39.81 10.68 4.43
CA ASP A 100 39.85 11.86 3.56
C ASP A 100 39.46 13.14 4.30
N THR A 101 39.84 14.29 3.74
CA THR A 101 39.55 15.63 4.28
C THR A 101 38.30 16.26 3.66
N ASN A 102 37.11 15.94 4.17
CA ASN A 102 35.85 16.64 3.86
C ASN A 102 35.60 16.86 2.35
N VAL A 103 35.72 15.79 1.56
CA VAL A 103 35.60 15.85 0.09
C VAL A 103 34.27 15.24 -0.35
N SER A 104 33.54 15.93 -1.22
CA SER A 104 32.36 15.35 -1.90
C SER A 104 32.78 14.33 -2.94
N LYS A 105 32.20 13.13 -2.87
CA LYS A 105 32.56 11.99 -3.73
C LYS A 105 31.32 11.26 -4.22
N LEU A 106 31.42 10.70 -5.42
CA LEU A 106 30.43 9.77 -5.96
C LEU A 106 30.30 8.59 -4.99
N THR A 107 29.21 8.56 -4.25
CA THR A 107 29.04 7.62 -3.13
C THR A 107 28.15 6.45 -3.52
N PHE A 108 27.20 6.68 -4.42
CA PHE A 108 26.29 5.68 -4.93
C PHE A 108 25.94 5.95 -6.39
N GLU A 109 25.81 4.90 -7.18
CA GLU A 109 25.31 4.95 -8.55
C GLU A 109 24.32 3.79 -8.77
N LYS A 110 23.19 4.09 -9.40
CA LYS A 110 22.28 3.09 -9.93
C LYS A 110 21.88 3.43 -11.35
N THR A 111 22.05 2.47 -12.25
CA THR A 111 21.68 2.52 -13.66
C THR A 111 20.72 1.38 -14.00
N ASN A 112 20.17 1.42 -15.22
CA ASN A 112 19.21 0.44 -15.74
C ASN A 112 17.93 0.31 -14.90
N LEU A 113 17.44 1.43 -14.37
CA LEU A 113 16.09 1.51 -13.79
C LEU A 113 15.05 1.60 -14.91
N LEU A 114 13.77 1.43 -14.58
CA LEU A 114 12.69 1.64 -15.54
C LEU A 114 12.62 3.13 -15.90
N ASN A 115 12.25 3.47 -17.13
CA ASN A 115 12.04 4.88 -17.48
C ASN A 115 10.69 5.37 -16.94
N GLN A 116 10.63 5.66 -15.64
CA GLN A 116 9.45 6.10 -14.92
C GLN A 116 9.84 7.10 -13.81
N GLU A 117 8.88 7.51 -12.99
CA GLU A 117 9.16 8.24 -11.76
C GLU A 117 9.54 7.25 -10.65
N HIS A 118 10.64 7.52 -9.96
CA HIS A 118 11.19 6.71 -8.88
C HIS A 118 11.12 7.44 -7.55
N ILE A 119 10.82 6.69 -6.48
CA ILE A 119 10.88 7.22 -5.11
C ILE A 119 12.27 6.99 -4.56
N VAL A 120 12.87 8.03 -3.99
CA VAL A 120 14.10 7.90 -3.21
C VAL A 120 13.82 8.30 -1.76
N HIS A 121 14.16 7.39 -0.84
CA HIS A 121 14.17 7.64 0.60
C HIS A 121 15.53 7.22 1.15
N ILE A 122 16.26 8.16 1.74
CA ILE A 122 17.57 7.92 2.31
C ILE A 122 17.49 8.13 3.81
N ILE A 123 17.98 7.16 4.58
CA ILE A 123 18.13 7.25 6.04
C ILE A 123 19.61 7.48 6.33
N THR A 124 19.90 8.63 6.96
CA THR A 124 21.25 9.02 7.36
C THR A 124 21.47 8.65 8.83
N ASN A 125 22.10 7.50 9.09
CA ASN A 125 22.38 7.04 10.46
C ASN A 125 23.71 7.63 10.95
N GLY A 126 23.66 8.68 11.77
CA GLY A 126 24.84 9.40 12.24
C GLY A 126 25.34 10.44 11.22
N HIS A 127 26.52 10.98 11.49
CA HIS A 127 27.01 12.19 10.83
C HIS A 127 27.18 12.00 9.32
N THR A 128 26.28 12.58 8.53
CA THR A 128 26.25 12.47 7.06
C THR A 128 26.03 13.85 6.47
N ILE A 129 26.58 14.10 5.27
CA ILE A 129 26.36 15.34 4.53
C ILE A 129 26.11 15.02 3.07
N LEU A 130 24.90 15.31 2.57
CA LEU A 130 24.59 15.25 1.15
C LEU A 130 25.07 16.54 0.47
N ASP A 131 25.72 16.42 -0.68
CA ASP A 131 26.23 17.53 -1.48
C ASP A 131 25.47 17.70 -2.80
N ALA A 132 25.24 16.60 -3.53
CA ALA A 132 24.60 16.68 -4.85
C ALA A 132 23.95 15.37 -5.29
N ILE A 133 23.08 15.48 -6.30
CA ILE A 133 22.41 14.36 -6.97
C ILE A 133 22.63 14.53 -8.48
N ASP A 134 23.11 13.49 -9.17
CA ASP A 134 23.01 13.45 -10.64
C ASP A 134 21.89 12.51 -11.07
N ILE A 135 21.15 12.90 -12.11
CA ILE A 135 20.22 12.03 -12.84
C ILE A 135 20.51 12.10 -14.34
N ASP A 136 19.79 11.33 -15.16
CA ASP A 136 19.85 11.43 -16.63
C ASP A 136 19.68 12.88 -17.11
N GLU A 137 20.42 13.28 -18.14
CA GLU A 137 20.37 14.65 -18.68
C GLU A 137 18.97 15.11 -19.12
N ASN A 138 18.14 14.16 -19.57
CA ASN A 138 16.75 14.40 -19.97
C ASN A 138 15.76 14.07 -18.85
N GLY A 139 16.27 13.86 -17.63
CA GLY A 139 15.49 13.58 -16.44
C GLY A 139 15.05 14.83 -15.70
N GLU A 140 14.20 14.61 -14.71
CA GLU A 140 13.67 15.66 -13.86
C GLU A 140 13.63 15.20 -12.40
N LEU A 141 14.22 16.00 -11.49
CA LEU A 141 14.05 15.85 -10.05
C LEU A 141 12.69 16.41 -9.64
N LYS A 142 11.91 15.68 -8.85
CA LYS A 142 10.54 16.01 -8.44
C LYS A 142 10.41 16.04 -6.90
N PRO A 143 9.48 16.84 -6.34
CA PRO A 143 9.18 16.78 -4.92
C PRO A 143 8.85 15.36 -4.48
N TYR A 144 9.23 15.01 -3.25
CA TYR A 144 8.87 13.69 -2.71
C TYR A 144 7.37 13.45 -2.76
N ASN A 145 6.98 12.40 -3.46
CA ASN A 145 5.63 11.88 -3.48
C ASN A 145 5.72 10.36 -3.26
N PRO A 146 5.32 9.83 -2.08
CA PRO A 146 5.42 8.40 -1.79
C PRO A 146 4.48 7.51 -2.62
N SER A 147 3.68 8.09 -3.52
CA SER A 147 2.64 7.40 -4.29
C SER A 147 3.04 7.04 -5.74
N ILE A 148 4.27 6.59 -6.01
CA ILE A 148 4.77 6.47 -7.41
C ILE A 148 5.49 5.19 -7.86
N SER A 149 5.79 4.17 -7.04
CA SER A 149 6.10 2.84 -7.62
C SER A 149 4.86 1.97 -7.64
N LEU A 150 4.12 2.02 -8.75
CA LEU A 150 2.98 1.15 -9.00
C LEU A 150 3.41 -0.32 -8.94
N ILE A 151 2.65 -1.15 -8.22
CA ILE A 151 2.76 -2.59 -8.36
C ILE A 151 2.21 -2.97 -9.73
N THR A 152 3.02 -3.69 -10.51
CA THR A 152 2.71 -4.12 -11.88
C THR A 152 3.17 -5.57 -12.07
N TRP A 153 3.07 -6.12 -13.28
CA TRP A 153 3.75 -7.37 -13.60
C TRP A 153 5.26 -7.17 -13.70
N ASN A 154 6.03 -8.10 -13.14
CA ASN A 154 7.47 -8.05 -13.15
C ASN A 154 8.02 -8.48 -14.51
N SER A 155 8.65 -7.54 -15.23
CA SER A 155 9.25 -7.79 -16.53
C SER A 155 10.44 -8.77 -16.49
N ASN A 156 11.09 -8.89 -15.33
CA ASN A 156 12.22 -9.79 -15.10
C ASN A 156 11.79 -11.17 -14.56
N ASP A 157 10.56 -11.28 -14.07
CA ASP A 157 10.07 -12.49 -13.39
C ASP A 157 8.81 -13.03 -14.08
N LYS A 158 9.03 -13.39 -15.34
CA LYS A 158 8.02 -13.91 -16.26
C LYS A 158 8.62 -14.95 -17.20
N ALA A 159 7.78 -15.86 -17.67
CA ALA A 159 8.14 -16.73 -18.78
C ALA A 159 8.40 -15.92 -20.06
N ARG A 160 9.29 -16.44 -20.93
CA ARG A 160 9.75 -15.74 -22.14
C ARG A 160 8.61 -15.32 -23.07
N ASN A 161 7.51 -16.07 -23.09
CA ASN A 161 6.40 -15.91 -24.03
C ASN A 161 5.42 -14.80 -23.64
N TYR A 162 5.60 -14.18 -22.48
CA TYR A 162 4.83 -12.99 -22.10
C TYR A 162 5.39 -11.73 -22.73
N THR A 163 4.51 -10.95 -23.35
CA THR A 163 4.75 -9.55 -23.70
C THR A 163 3.92 -8.68 -22.77
N LEU A 164 4.54 -7.62 -22.23
CA LEU A 164 3.89 -6.67 -21.35
C LEU A 164 3.57 -5.37 -22.09
N SER A 165 2.43 -4.78 -21.77
CA SER A 165 2.00 -3.48 -22.28
C SER A 165 1.22 -2.75 -21.18
N ASN A 166 0.75 -1.54 -21.49
CA ASN A 166 0.00 -0.70 -20.55
C ASN A 166 0.74 -0.52 -19.21
N ASN A 167 1.99 -0.05 -19.28
CA ASN A 167 2.88 0.11 -18.12
C ASN A 167 3.01 -1.19 -17.29
N ASN A 168 3.19 -2.31 -17.98
CA ASN A 168 3.31 -3.64 -17.38
C ASN A 168 2.06 -4.14 -16.60
N LEU A 169 0.90 -3.52 -16.76
CA LEU A 169 -0.35 -4.03 -16.17
C LEU A 169 -1.03 -5.07 -17.07
N THR A 170 -0.79 -5.02 -18.37
CA THR A 170 -1.38 -5.95 -19.34
C THR A 170 -0.34 -6.98 -19.77
N ALA A 171 -0.63 -8.25 -19.51
CA ALA A 171 0.18 -9.39 -19.90
C ALA A 171 -0.49 -10.16 -21.04
N TYR A 172 0.22 -10.27 -22.16
CA TYR A 172 -0.16 -11.09 -23.31
C TYR A 172 0.72 -12.33 -23.39
N LEU A 173 0.12 -13.52 -23.35
CA LEU A 173 0.81 -14.78 -23.62
C LEU A 173 0.65 -15.18 -25.08
N SER A 174 1.77 -15.29 -25.79
CA SER A 174 1.81 -15.77 -27.18
C SER A 174 1.41 -17.24 -27.31
N THR A 175 0.71 -17.56 -28.40
CA THR A 175 0.37 -18.93 -28.83
C THR A 175 1.51 -19.66 -29.54
N THR A 176 2.71 -19.07 -29.58
CA THR A 176 3.89 -19.66 -30.20
C THR A 176 4.72 -20.48 -29.19
N PRO A 177 5.59 -21.41 -29.64
CA PRO A 177 6.47 -22.17 -28.76
C PRO A 177 7.39 -21.29 -27.89
N PRO A 178 7.89 -21.80 -26.75
CA PRO A 178 7.59 -23.10 -26.15
C PRO A 178 6.16 -23.25 -25.66
N TYR A 179 5.63 -24.47 -25.78
CA TYR A 179 4.27 -24.82 -25.39
C TYR A 179 4.20 -25.32 -23.96
N GLY A 180 3.22 -24.83 -23.19
CA GLY A 180 2.99 -25.25 -21.82
C GLY A 180 2.32 -24.15 -20.99
N TYR A 181 2.32 -24.33 -19.68
CA TYR A 181 2.01 -23.27 -18.74
C TYR A 181 3.19 -22.32 -18.61
N ASN A 182 2.87 -21.04 -18.72
CA ASN A 182 3.80 -19.93 -18.63
C ASN A 182 3.28 -19.01 -17.53
N GLY A 183 4.18 -18.56 -16.67
CA GLY A 183 3.88 -17.75 -15.51
C GLY A 183 4.40 -16.33 -15.57
N ILE A 184 3.78 -15.45 -14.79
CA ILE A 184 4.29 -14.11 -14.50
C ILE A 184 3.90 -13.69 -13.09
N LYS A 185 4.86 -13.13 -12.35
CA LYS A 185 4.66 -12.63 -10.96
C LYS A 185 4.54 -11.10 -10.92
N ALA A 186 3.85 -10.59 -9.91
CA ALA A 186 3.83 -9.17 -9.60
C ALA A 186 5.23 -8.66 -9.18
N THR A 187 5.45 -7.34 -9.21
CA THR A 187 6.73 -6.71 -8.81
C THR A 187 7.01 -6.77 -7.31
N LYS A 188 5.98 -6.93 -6.48
CA LYS A 188 6.08 -6.91 -5.02
C LYS A 188 5.54 -8.20 -4.42
N PHE A 189 6.19 -8.72 -3.39
CA PHE A 189 5.67 -9.82 -2.58
C PHE A 189 4.86 -9.28 -1.39
N ILE A 190 4.08 -10.16 -0.78
CA ILE A 190 3.36 -9.94 0.48
C ILE A 190 3.75 -11.06 1.44
N ALA A 191 4.03 -10.71 2.71
CA ALA A 191 4.43 -11.68 3.73
C ALA A 191 3.28 -12.11 4.65
N ASP A 192 2.37 -11.19 4.99
CA ASP A 192 1.26 -11.42 5.92
C ASP A 192 0.04 -10.59 5.56
N GLY A 193 -1.12 -10.92 6.14
CA GLY A 193 -2.33 -10.09 6.05
C GLY A 193 -3.31 -10.47 4.93
N LYS A 194 -4.26 -9.57 4.69
CA LYS A 194 -5.40 -9.78 3.77
C LYS A 194 -5.39 -8.77 2.63
N PHE A 195 -5.43 -9.25 1.39
CA PHE A 195 -5.34 -8.38 0.22
C PHE A 195 -6.29 -8.76 -0.89
N TYR A 196 -6.56 -7.79 -1.77
CA TYR A 196 -7.40 -7.92 -2.94
C TYR A 196 -6.69 -7.39 -4.19
N VAL A 197 -6.80 -8.12 -5.28
CA VAL A 197 -6.36 -7.76 -6.63
C VAL A 197 -7.47 -8.13 -7.62
N GLU A 198 -7.58 -7.42 -8.74
CA GLU A 198 -8.57 -7.69 -9.77
C GLU A 198 -7.91 -7.86 -11.14
N PHE A 199 -8.46 -8.75 -11.97
CA PHE A 199 -7.95 -9.04 -13.31
C PHE A 199 -9.08 -8.90 -14.33
N LEU A 200 -8.88 -8.07 -15.36
CA LEU A 200 -9.72 -8.03 -16.53
C LEU A 200 -9.21 -9.04 -17.56
N VAL A 201 -10.07 -9.96 -17.97
CA VAL A 201 -9.80 -10.89 -19.06
C VAL A 201 -10.07 -10.19 -20.40
N ASN A 202 -9.02 -9.68 -21.05
CA ASN A 202 -9.14 -8.93 -22.32
C ASN A 202 -9.35 -9.86 -23.52
N ASP A 203 -8.66 -11.00 -23.52
CA ASP A 203 -8.76 -12.03 -24.55
C ASP A 203 -8.43 -13.39 -23.97
N MET A 204 -9.08 -14.43 -24.47
CA MET A 204 -9.31 -15.67 -23.71
C MET A 204 -8.28 -16.78 -23.97
N PRO A 205 -7.61 -17.29 -22.91
CA PRO A 205 -7.36 -18.72 -22.73
C PRO A 205 -8.64 -19.35 -22.15
N ASN A 206 -9.10 -20.50 -22.67
CA ASN A 206 -10.27 -21.22 -22.11
C ASN A 206 -10.23 -21.43 -20.58
N VAL A 207 -9.05 -21.50 -19.98
CA VAL A 207 -8.85 -21.57 -18.52
C VAL A 207 -7.68 -20.66 -18.14
N CYS A 208 -7.92 -19.65 -17.30
CA CYS A 208 -6.87 -18.90 -16.63
C CYS A 208 -6.57 -19.54 -15.29
N THR A 209 -5.30 -19.63 -14.88
CA THR A 209 -4.98 -20.03 -13.52
C THR A 209 -4.34 -18.87 -12.77
N LEU A 210 -4.96 -18.49 -11.66
CA LEU A 210 -4.60 -17.34 -10.83
C LEU A 210 -4.29 -17.81 -9.42
N GLY A 211 -3.37 -17.14 -8.75
CA GLY A 211 -3.09 -17.45 -7.35
C GLY A 211 -1.81 -16.81 -6.86
N LEU A 212 -1.05 -17.57 -6.08
CA LEU A 212 0.14 -17.12 -5.38
C LEU A 212 1.34 -18.02 -5.68
N ALA A 213 2.53 -17.42 -5.71
CA ALA A 213 3.79 -18.14 -5.87
C ALA A 213 4.89 -17.51 -5.00
N THR A 214 5.82 -18.34 -4.50
CA THR A 214 7.01 -17.83 -3.79
C THR A 214 8.06 -17.30 -4.78
N TYR A 215 9.13 -16.70 -4.27
CA TYR A 215 10.24 -16.21 -5.08
C TYR A 215 10.85 -17.30 -6.00
N GLU A 216 11.17 -18.49 -5.46
CA GLU A 216 11.85 -19.60 -6.17
C GLU A 216 10.96 -20.38 -7.15
N ALA A 217 9.70 -19.98 -7.33
CA ALA A 217 8.77 -20.67 -8.21
C ALA A 217 9.21 -20.60 -9.68
N SER A 218 9.45 -21.76 -10.31
CA SER A 218 9.66 -21.82 -11.75
C SER A 218 8.36 -21.48 -12.49
N LEU A 219 8.43 -20.50 -13.39
CA LEU A 219 7.28 -19.97 -14.13
C LEU A 219 7.07 -20.66 -15.49
N SER A 220 7.73 -21.78 -15.77
CA SER A 220 7.56 -22.50 -17.04
C SER A 220 7.94 -23.97 -16.91
N GLY A 221 7.72 -24.74 -17.96
CA GLY A 221 8.13 -26.16 -18.03
C GLY A 221 7.03 -27.15 -17.62
N TYR A 222 5.80 -26.70 -17.44
CA TYR A 222 4.68 -27.57 -17.07
C TYR A 222 3.68 -27.73 -18.22
N THR A 223 3.06 -28.89 -18.32
CA THR A 223 1.99 -29.19 -19.27
C THR A 223 0.61 -29.32 -18.61
N SER A 224 0.56 -29.44 -17.29
CA SER A 224 -0.65 -29.57 -16.47
C SER A 224 -0.53 -28.81 -15.15
N ILE A 225 -1.64 -28.27 -14.63
CA ILE A 225 -1.71 -27.66 -13.29
C ILE A 225 -1.31 -28.65 -12.18
N THR A 226 -1.54 -29.95 -12.38
CA THR A 226 -1.17 -31.01 -11.43
C THR A 226 0.34 -31.19 -11.27
N GLN A 227 1.14 -30.62 -12.18
CA GLN A 227 2.60 -30.62 -12.09
C GLN A 227 3.14 -29.40 -11.34
N PHE A 228 2.28 -28.46 -10.93
CA PHE A 228 2.74 -27.28 -10.22
C PHE A 228 3.33 -27.68 -8.86
N PRO A 229 4.57 -27.24 -8.57
CA PRO A 229 5.23 -27.55 -7.32
C PRO A 229 4.54 -26.87 -6.13
N ASN A 230 4.95 -27.24 -4.90
CA ASN A 230 4.34 -26.73 -3.69
C ASN A 230 4.44 -25.21 -3.50
N ASN A 231 5.41 -24.60 -4.15
CA ASN A 231 5.68 -23.17 -4.09
C ASN A 231 4.89 -22.34 -5.12
N ILE A 232 3.96 -22.97 -5.86
CA ILE A 232 2.94 -22.35 -6.71
C ILE A 232 1.57 -22.91 -6.32
N ARG A 233 0.62 -22.01 -6.03
CA ARG A 233 -0.75 -22.36 -5.67
C ARG A 233 -1.69 -21.51 -6.49
N THR A 234 -2.23 -22.09 -7.54
CA THR A 234 -3.20 -21.44 -8.41
C THR A 234 -4.47 -22.27 -8.52
N SER A 235 -5.56 -21.59 -8.86
CA SER A 235 -6.83 -22.23 -9.18
C SER A 235 -7.22 -21.90 -10.61
N ALA A 236 -7.78 -22.89 -11.31
CA ALA A 236 -8.38 -22.71 -12.61
C ALA A 236 -9.69 -21.95 -12.48
N ILE A 237 -9.82 -20.85 -13.24
CA ILE A 237 -11.00 -19.99 -13.22
C ILE A 237 -11.58 -19.93 -14.63
N ASN A 238 -12.83 -20.37 -14.73
CA ASN A 238 -13.60 -20.30 -15.96
C ASN A 238 -14.16 -18.88 -16.07
N ALA A 239 -13.50 -18.04 -16.86
CA ALA A 239 -13.96 -16.70 -17.18
C ALA A 239 -14.19 -16.59 -18.69
N THR A 240 -14.85 -15.53 -19.15
CA THR A 240 -14.94 -15.20 -20.58
C THR A 240 -14.35 -13.81 -20.82
N LYS A 241 -14.15 -13.45 -22.08
CA LYS A 241 -13.70 -12.10 -22.45
C LYS A 241 -14.60 -11.03 -21.81
N ASN A 242 -13.97 -9.97 -21.29
CA ASN A 242 -14.57 -8.87 -20.54
C ASN A 242 -15.10 -9.23 -19.14
N THR A 243 -14.67 -10.36 -18.58
CA THR A 243 -14.94 -10.71 -17.19
C THR A 243 -13.88 -10.10 -16.26
N PHE A 244 -14.32 -9.60 -15.10
CA PHE A 244 -13.45 -9.22 -14.00
C PHE A 244 -13.34 -10.37 -13.00
N ILE A 245 -12.11 -10.79 -12.72
CA ILE A 245 -11.79 -11.79 -11.71
C ILE A 245 -11.16 -11.08 -10.51
N GLY A 246 -11.87 -11.03 -9.40
CA GLY A 246 -11.33 -10.61 -8.11
C GLY A 246 -10.65 -11.77 -7.41
N MET A 247 -9.48 -11.53 -6.80
CA MET A 247 -8.80 -12.49 -5.95
C MET A 247 -8.56 -11.84 -4.59
N ALA A 248 -9.24 -12.34 -3.55
CA ALA A 248 -9.08 -11.94 -2.17
C ALA A 248 -8.32 -13.04 -1.43
N PHE A 249 -7.14 -12.76 -0.87
CA PHE A 249 -6.36 -13.77 -0.16
C PHE A 249 -6.01 -13.31 1.26
N ASP A 250 -6.10 -14.24 2.19
CA ASP A 250 -5.82 -14.11 3.62
C ASP A 250 -4.68 -15.06 3.98
N LEU A 251 -3.47 -14.53 4.11
CA LEU A 251 -2.26 -15.32 4.36
C LEU A 251 -2.22 -15.86 5.78
N ASN A 252 -2.87 -15.18 6.73
CA ASN A 252 -2.89 -15.59 8.13
C ASN A 252 -3.77 -16.82 8.34
N ASN A 253 -4.86 -16.92 7.57
CA ASN A 253 -5.78 -18.06 7.61
C ASN A 253 -5.60 -19.05 6.46
N HIS A 254 -4.62 -18.83 5.58
CA HIS A 254 -4.33 -19.70 4.43
C HIS A 254 -5.52 -19.87 3.48
N ILE A 255 -6.22 -18.78 3.13
CA ILE A 255 -7.42 -18.82 2.28
C ILE A 255 -7.26 -17.90 1.07
N ILE A 256 -7.72 -18.35 -0.11
CA ILE A 256 -7.97 -17.51 -1.28
C ILE A 256 -9.43 -17.66 -1.72
N ASN A 257 -10.10 -16.54 -1.93
CA ASN A 257 -11.45 -16.43 -2.48
C ASN A 257 -11.40 -15.77 -3.85
N PHE A 258 -12.14 -16.32 -4.80
CA PHE A 258 -12.26 -15.75 -6.14
C PHE A 258 -13.66 -15.22 -6.39
N TYR A 259 -13.73 -14.08 -7.06
CA TYR A 259 -14.96 -13.38 -7.39
C TYR A 259 -15.05 -13.18 -8.90
N ILE A 260 -16.16 -13.59 -9.50
CA ILE A 260 -16.46 -13.32 -10.91
C ILE A 260 -17.45 -12.17 -10.97
N ASN A 261 -17.02 -11.04 -11.57
CA ASN A 261 -17.80 -9.80 -11.63
C ASN A 261 -18.37 -9.39 -10.25
N GLY A 262 -17.55 -9.57 -9.21
CA GLY A 262 -17.91 -9.23 -7.83
C GLY A 262 -18.78 -10.26 -7.10
N ILE A 263 -19.13 -11.39 -7.71
CA ILE A 263 -19.87 -12.48 -7.08
C ILE A 263 -18.89 -13.57 -6.67
N LEU A 264 -18.95 -14.03 -5.42
CA LEU A 264 -18.10 -15.13 -4.95
C LEU A 264 -18.37 -16.37 -5.80
N ASP A 265 -17.31 -16.91 -6.41
CA ASP A 265 -17.38 -18.10 -7.25
C ASP A 265 -16.90 -19.34 -6.48
N THR A 266 -15.65 -19.29 -6.00
CA THR A 266 -15.04 -20.39 -5.25
C THR A 266 -14.12 -19.91 -4.15
N ASN A 267 -13.93 -20.76 -3.13
CA ASN A 267 -12.93 -20.59 -2.08
C ASN A 267 -11.94 -21.76 -2.10
N TYR A 268 -10.69 -21.49 -1.72
CA TYR A 268 -9.62 -22.48 -1.67
C TYR A 268 -8.78 -22.25 -0.42
N THR A 269 -8.51 -23.32 0.32
CA THR A 269 -7.46 -23.29 1.35
C THR A 269 -6.11 -23.46 0.67
N ILE A 270 -5.23 -22.48 0.83
CA ILE A 270 -3.88 -22.45 0.26
C ILE A 270 -2.88 -22.21 1.38
N ILE A 271 -2.15 -23.27 1.73
CA ILE A 271 -0.99 -23.18 2.62
C ILE A 271 0.22 -22.89 1.74
N LEU A 272 0.80 -21.71 1.91
CA LEU A 272 2.10 -21.31 1.38
C LEU A 272 2.96 -20.87 2.57
N GLU A 273 4.15 -21.45 2.65
CA GLU A 273 5.19 -20.97 3.56
C GLU A 273 5.87 -19.78 2.85
N ASN A 274 6.03 -18.65 3.54
CA ASN A 274 6.83 -17.46 3.15
C ASN A 274 6.13 -16.35 2.34
N GLU A 275 6.94 -15.35 1.95
CA GLU A 275 6.63 -14.22 1.07
C GLU A 275 6.11 -14.68 -0.31
N VAL A 276 4.95 -14.16 -0.68
CA VAL A 276 4.22 -14.59 -1.88
C VAL A 276 3.94 -13.43 -2.84
N TYR A 277 4.06 -13.73 -4.12
CA TYR A 277 3.69 -12.86 -5.22
C TYR A 277 2.34 -13.31 -5.78
N THR A 278 1.51 -12.35 -6.15
CA THR A 278 0.41 -12.62 -7.07
C THR A 278 0.99 -13.16 -8.38
N VAL A 279 0.46 -14.28 -8.87
CA VAL A 279 0.92 -14.94 -10.08
C VAL A 279 -0.25 -15.27 -11.01
N ILE A 280 -0.01 -15.15 -12.31
CA ILE A 280 -0.85 -15.78 -13.35
C ILE A 280 -0.03 -16.87 -14.02
N MET A 281 -0.63 -18.05 -14.20
CA MET A 281 -0.11 -19.12 -15.03
C MET A 281 -1.12 -19.40 -16.16
N ILE A 282 -0.75 -19.17 -17.42
CA ILE A 282 -1.60 -19.42 -18.60
C ILE A 282 -0.97 -20.49 -19.49
N ASN A 283 -1.79 -21.39 -20.04
CA ASN A 283 -1.36 -22.40 -20.99
C ASN A 283 -1.49 -21.89 -22.45
N ASN A 284 -0.46 -22.07 -23.27
CA ASN A 284 -0.44 -21.68 -24.69
C ASN A 284 -0.44 -22.84 -25.71
N ASN A 285 -0.67 -24.08 -25.30
CA ASN A 285 -0.59 -25.27 -26.16
C ASN A 285 -1.94 -25.78 -26.73
N GLY A 286 -2.33 -25.54 -27.99
CA GLY A 286 -3.53 -26.15 -28.61
C GLY A 286 -4.62 -25.13 -28.99
N GLU A 287 -5.84 -25.58 -29.29
CA GLU A 287 -6.96 -24.68 -29.66
C GLU A 287 -7.47 -23.87 -28.44
N ASN A 288 -7.77 -22.58 -28.63
CA ASN A 288 -8.27 -21.63 -27.62
C ASN A 288 -7.32 -21.39 -26.42
N LYS A 289 -6.02 -21.18 -26.70
CA LYS A 289 -4.93 -21.03 -25.71
C LYS A 289 -4.16 -19.72 -25.90
N GLY A 290 -3.29 -19.37 -24.95
CA GLY A 290 -2.70 -18.03 -24.87
C GLY A 290 -3.73 -17.01 -24.38
N GLY A 291 -3.47 -15.72 -24.48
CA GLY A 291 -4.48 -14.70 -24.15
C GLY A 291 -3.92 -13.48 -23.48
N THR A 292 -4.80 -12.53 -23.18
CA THR A 292 -4.44 -11.22 -22.66
C THR A 292 -5.21 -10.94 -21.37
N ILE A 293 -4.48 -10.59 -20.31
CA ILE A 293 -5.06 -10.24 -19.01
C ILE A 293 -4.46 -8.93 -18.53
N THR A 294 -5.30 -8.04 -18.04
CA THR A 294 -4.88 -6.79 -17.40
C THR A 294 -5.13 -6.87 -15.91
N ALA A 295 -4.07 -6.66 -15.11
CA ALA A 295 -4.19 -6.57 -13.67
C ALA A 295 -4.55 -5.15 -13.23
N ASN A 296 -5.33 -5.08 -12.17
CA ASN A 296 -5.43 -3.94 -11.29
C ASN A 296 -4.98 -4.39 -9.90
N PHE A 297 -3.78 -3.97 -9.49
CA PHE A 297 -3.26 -4.23 -8.15
C PHE A 297 -3.82 -3.29 -7.09
N GLY A 298 -4.57 -2.25 -7.48
CA GLY A 298 -5.26 -1.38 -6.53
C GLY A 298 -4.88 0.08 -6.57
N ALA A 299 -3.98 0.49 -7.46
CA ALA A 299 -3.66 1.91 -7.64
C ALA A 299 -4.87 2.72 -8.17
N THR A 300 -5.81 2.05 -8.85
CA THR A 300 -7.08 2.63 -9.32
C THR A 300 -8.26 1.84 -8.77
N PRO A 301 -9.48 2.43 -8.71
CA PRO A 301 -10.67 1.74 -8.24
C PRO A 301 -10.89 0.40 -8.93
N PHE A 302 -11.11 -0.66 -8.14
CA PHE A 302 -11.54 -1.95 -8.66
C PHE A 302 -12.94 -1.87 -9.27
N ASN A 303 -13.25 -2.73 -10.24
CA ASN A 303 -14.60 -2.84 -10.80
C ASN A 303 -15.62 -3.20 -9.71
N ILE A 304 -15.27 -4.12 -8.79
CA ILE A 304 -16.15 -4.53 -7.68
C ILE A 304 -16.62 -3.34 -6.82
N PHE A 305 -15.83 -2.27 -6.74
CA PHE A 305 -16.18 -1.06 -5.98
C PHE A 305 -17.47 -0.40 -6.49
N SER A 306 -17.69 -0.41 -7.81
CA SER A 306 -18.89 0.16 -8.43
C SER A 306 -19.94 -0.90 -8.77
N SER A 307 -19.53 -2.09 -9.23
CA SER A 307 -20.45 -3.14 -9.68
C SER A 307 -21.08 -3.93 -8.54
N ASN A 308 -20.39 -4.10 -7.40
CA ASN A 308 -20.90 -4.82 -6.24
C ASN A 308 -20.35 -4.25 -4.91
N LYS A 309 -20.71 -2.99 -4.64
CA LYS A 309 -20.25 -2.24 -3.46
C LYS A 309 -20.51 -2.95 -2.12
N SER A 310 -21.60 -3.71 -2.01
CA SER A 310 -21.91 -4.48 -0.80
C SER A 310 -20.85 -5.55 -0.51
N THR A 311 -20.43 -6.29 -1.54
CA THR A 311 -19.38 -7.32 -1.41
C THR A 311 -18.02 -6.68 -1.12
N TRP A 312 -17.69 -5.58 -1.80
CA TRP A 312 -16.48 -4.82 -1.51
C TRP A 312 -16.42 -4.34 -0.06
N ASN A 313 -17.51 -3.75 0.46
CA ASN A 313 -17.58 -3.29 1.83
C ASN A 313 -17.38 -4.42 2.85
N LYS A 314 -17.92 -5.62 2.59
CA LYS A 314 -17.69 -6.80 3.44
C LYS A 314 -16.22 -7.22 3.47
N LEU A 315 -15.56 -7.22 2.31
CA LEU A 315 -14.12 -7.51 2.21
C LEU A 315 -13.30 -6.49 3.01
N VAL A 316 -13.53 -5.19 2.80
CA VAL A 316 -12.80 -4.15 3.52
C VAL A 316 -13.04 -4.23 5.02
N TYR A 317 -14.28 -4.49 5.45
CA TYR A 317 -14.60 -4.68 6.85
C TYR A 317 -13.84 -5.88 7.45
N ALA A 318 -13.75 -6.99 6.71
CA ALA A 318 -12.99 -8.17 7.12
C ALA A 318 -11.47 -7.97 7.11
N GLY A 319 -10.99 -6.77 6.76
CA GLY A 319 -9.58 -6.36 6.78
C GLY A 319 -8.85 -6.47 5.44
N TYR A 320 -9.54 -6.79 4.36
CA TYR A 320 -8.92 -6.85 3.03
C TYR A 320 -8.58 -5.46 2.51
N LYS A 321 -7.38 -5.31 1.96
CA LYS A 321 -6.89 -4.07 1.36
C LYS A 321 -6.39 -4.27 -0.08
N PRO A 322 -6.33 -3.23 -0.92
CA PRO A 322 -5.71 -3.33 -2.24
C PRO A 322 -4.27 -3.86 -2.13
N TYR A 323 -3.87 -4.71 -3.08
CA TYR A 323 -2.50 -5.25 -3.17
C TYR A 323 -1.44 -4.14 -3.17
N ASP A 324 -1.72 -3.09 -3.93
CA ASP A 324 -0.96 -1.85 -3.98
C ASP A 324 -1.55 -0.78 -3.06
N ILE A 325 -1.52 -1.07 -1.77
CA ILE A 325 -2.14 -0.22 -0.74
C ILE A 325 -1.59 1.21 -0.72
N TYR A 326 -0.31 1.39 -1.07
CA TYR A 326 0.36 2.70 -1.00
C TYR A 326 -0.04 3.61 -2.16
N ASN A 327 -0.31 3.05 -3.34
CA ASN A 327 -0.77 3.81 -4.49
C ASN A 327 -2.31 3.84 -4.61
N ALA A 328 -3.03 3.14 -3.74
CA ALA A 328 -4.49 3.10 -3.71
C ALA A 328 -5.10 4.41 -3.16
N ASN A 329 -4.95 5.49 -3.93
CA ASN A 329 -5.40 6.85 -3.62
C ASN A 329 -6.86 7.11 -4.04
N TRP A 330 -7.75 6.18 -3.70
CA TRP A 330 -9.19 6.28 -3.91
C TRP A 330 -9.92 5.83 -2.65
N GLU A 331 -11.23 6.08 -2.52
CA GLU A 331 -12.02 5.78 -1.32
C GLU A 331 -12.30 4.28 -1.15
N TRP A 332 -11.26 3.46 -1.16
CA TRP A 332 -11.35 2.01 -1.02
C TRP A 332 -11.60 1.60 0.44
N ARG A 333 -11.11 2.38 1.40
CA ARG A 333 -11.37 2.18 2.83
C ARG A 333 -12.74 2.72 3.21
N VAL A 334 -13.44 1.93 3.99
CA VAL A 334 -14.65 2.36 4.66
C VAL A 334 -14.23 3.24 5.84
N SER A 335 -14.25 4.56 5.66
CA SER A 335 -13.97 5.50 6.74
C SER A 335 -14.96 5.29 7.88
N LYS A 336 -14.45 5.10 9.09
CA LYS A 336 -15.27 5.02 10.30
C LYS A 336 -15.29 6.39 10.96
N TYR A 337 -16.48 6.76 11.41
CA TYR A 337 -16.79 8.05 12.00
C TYR A 337 -17.20 7.89 13.46
N LEU A 338 -16.65 8.77 14.29
CA LEU A 338 -17.21 9.13 15.58
C LEU A 338 -17.57 10.60 15.58
N ILE A 339 -18.54 10.97 16.41
CA ILE A 339 -18.88 12.35 16.68
C ILE A 339 -18.20 12.78 17.97
N LYS A 340 -17.66 14.00 18.01
CA LYS A 340 -17.13 14.60 19.24
C LYS A 340 -17.88 15.88 19.57
N GLN A 341 -18.35 15.99 20.80
CA GLN A 341 -18.99 17.18 21.35
C GLN A 341 -18.48 17.42 22.77
N ASN A 342 -18.05 18.65 23.08
CA ASN A 342 -17.55 19.03 24.41
C ASN A 342 -16.49 18.07 25.00
N ASN A 343 -15.49 17.69 24.18
CA ASN A 343 -14.43 16.74 24.50
C ASN A 343 -14.89 15.31 24.80
N ASN A 344 -16.14 14.97 24.49
CA ASN A 344 -16.72 13.66 24.67
C ASN A 344 -16.97 12.99 23.31
N TYR A 345 -16.84 11.67 23.24
CA TYR A 345 -16.96 10.90 21.99
C TYR A 345 -18.27 10.14 21.92
N TYR A 346 -18.85 10.05 20.73
CA TYR A 346 -20.15 9.43 20.50
C TYR A 346 -20.16 8.53 19.27
N SER A 347 -20.74 7.34 19.41
CA SER A 347 -21.10 6.48 18.27
C SER A 347 -22.42 6.92 17.66
N ILE A 348 -22.57 6.70 16.35
CA ILE A 348 -23.76 7.06 15.56
C ILE A 348 -24.37 5.87 14.80
N ASN A 349 -23.99 4.64 15.14
CA ASN A 349 -24.48 3.44 14.47
C ASN A 349 -25.92 3.13 14.90
N ASN A 350 -26.90 3.66 14.15
CA ASN A 350 -28.32 3.52 14.45
C ASN A 350 -28.68 3.80 15.93
N ASN A 351 -27.88 4.62 16.61
CA ASN A 351 -28.11 5.18 17.94
C ASN A 351 -27.04 6.24 18.21
N TYR A 352 -27.31 7.16 19.13
CA TYR A 352 -26.35 8.16 19.59
C TYR A 352 -25.84 7.77 20.98
N ILE A 353 -24.67 7.14 21.04
CA ILE A 353 -24.15 6.48 22.25
C ILE A 353 -22.96 7.24 22.78
N ASP A 354 -23.01 7.63 24.05
CA ASP A 354 -21.90 8.24 24.78
C ASP A 354 -20.79 7.21 25.05
N LEU A 355 -19.58 7.49 24.56
CA LEU A 355 -18.39 6.65 24.72
C LEU A 355 -17.43 7.19 25.77
N GLY A 356 -17.70 8.36 26.35
CA GLY A 356 -16.84 9.01 27.34
C GLY A 356 -15.74 9.90 26.74
N LYS A 357 -14.99 10.53 27.65
CA LYS A 357 -13.85 11.41 27.33
C LYS A 357 -12.58 10.59 27.31
N ILE A 358 -11.71 10.89 26.33
CA ILE A 358 -10.43 10.20 26.15
C ILE A 358 -9.33 11.24 25.95
N ASP A 359 -8.22 11.06 26.65
CA ASP A 359 -7.12 12.01 26.71
C ASP A 359 -5.86 11.54 25.95
N ASN A 360 -5.86 10.34 25.35
CA ASN A 360 -4.74 9.84 24.55
C ASN A 360 -5.18 9.38 23.14
N ASN A 361 -4.28 9.52 22.16
CA ASN A 361 -4.59 9.27 20.75
C ASN A 361 -4.79 7.77 20.45
N GLU A 362 -4.07 6.88 21.14
CA GLU A 362 -4.15 5.43 20.92
C GLU A 362 -5.53 4.86 21.34
N GLU A 363 -6.11 5.35 22.43
CA GLU A 363 -7.46 4.97 22.88
C GLU A 363 -8.55 5.53 21.95
N VAL A 364 -8.35 6.71 21.36
CA VAL A 364 -9.28 7.24 20.34
C VAL A 364 -9.31 6.33 19.11
N ASP A 365 -8.16 5.84 18.67
CA ASP A 365 -8.08 4.90 17.54
C ASP A 365 -8.82 3.59 17.85
N ASN A 366 -8.65 3.06 19.06
CA ASN A 366 -9.38 1.88 19.51
C ASN A 366 -10.90 2.11 19.58
N LEU A 367 -11.35 3.30 20.04
CA LEU A 367 -12.78 3.66 20.03
C LEU A 367 -13.34 3.69 18.60
N ILE A 368 -12.63 4.29 17.64
CA ILE A 368 -13.10 4.39 16.26
C ILE A 368 -13.21 2.99 15.64
N ASP A 369 -12.26 2.10 15.93
CA ASP A 369 -12.32 0.72 15.44
C ASP A 369 -13.49 -0.07 16.02
N GLN A 370 -13.75 0.12 17.32
CA GLN A 370 -14.77 -0.61 18.04
C GLN A 370 -16.18 -0.08 17.74
N TYR A 371 -16.38 1.23 17.78
CA TYR A 371 -17.71 1.87 17.79
C TYR A 371 -17.96 2.84 16.63
N GLY A 372 -16.96 3.09 15.79
CA GLY A 372 -17.10 3.94 14.62
C GLY A 372 -18.10 3.38 13.61
N TYR A 373 -18.86 4.29 12.99
CA TYR A 373 -19.85 3.96 11.97
C TYR A 373 -19.48 4.61 10.64
N ASN A 374 -19.85 4.00 9.52
CA ASN A 374 -19.32 4.36 8.20
C ASN A 374 -20.26 5.20 7.32
N ASP A 375 -21.45 5.53 7.79
CA ASP A 375 -22.44 6.27 7.02
C ASP A 375 -22.96 7.48 7.81
N LEU A 376 -22.39 8.67 7.55
CA LEU A 376 -22.82 9.92 8.16
C LEU A 376 -24.25 10.33 7.78
N SER A 377 -24.83 9.78 6.70
CA SER A 377 -26.21 10.12 6.32
C SER A 377 -27.22 9.68 7.39
N VAL A 378 -26.84 8.74 8.26
CA VAL A 378 -27.62 8.30 9.42
C VAL A 378 -27.97 9.46 10.37
N LEU A 379 -27.16 10.52 10.41
CA LEU A 379 -27.42 11.69 11.26
C LEU A 379 -28.77 12.34 10.97
N THR A 380 -29.21 12.30 9.70
CA THR A 380 -30.45 12.93 9.23
C THR A 380 -31.59 11.94 8.97
N LYS A 381 -31.32 10.63 9.03
CA LYS A 381 -32.34 9.59 8.80
C LYS A 381 -33.30 9.48 9.98
N GLU A 382 -34.57 9.25 9.70
CA GLU A 382 -35.51 8.77 10.73
C GLU A 382 -35.25 7.30 11.00
N LEU A 383 -35.06 6.97 12.27
CA LEU A 383 -34.77 5.64 12.77
C LEU A 383 -35.87 5.21 13.73
N ASN A 384 -36.28 3.95 13.67
CA ASN A 384 -37.28 3.33 14.53
C ASN A 384 -36.73 2.14 15.33
N ALA A 385 -35.41 1.93 15.28
CA ALA A 385 -34.69 0.96 16.07
C ALA A 385 -33.40 1.60 16.59
N LYS A 386 -32.97 1.13 17.76
CA LYS A 386 -31.68 1.47 18.35
C LYS A 386 -30.77 0.27 18.33
N LYS A 387 -29.51 0.49 17.98
CA LYS A 387 -28.46 -0.53 17.97
C LYS A 387 -27.38 -0.20 18.98
N ILE A 388 -27.13 -1.12 19.91
CA ILE A 388 -26.16 -0.98 21.00
C ILE A 388 -25.01 -1.96 20.79
N PRO A 389 -23.77 -1.48 20.58
CA PRO A 389 -22.61 -2.35 20.48
C PRO A 389 -22.31 -3.02 21.81
N THR A 390 -21.75 -4.23 21.74
CA THR A 390 -21.23 -4.96 22.90
C THR A 390 -19.70 -4.95 22.90
N LYS A 391 -19.11 -5.14 24.08
CA LYS A 391 -17.67 -5.29 24.32
C LYS A 391 -17.44 -6.62 25.02
N LEU A 392 -16.48 -7.40 24.53
CA LEU A 392 -16.07 -8.65 25.18
C LEU A 392 -15.11 -8.32 26.33
N GLU A 393 -15.47 -8.70 27.55
CA GLU A 393 -14.67 -8.52 28.76
C GLU A 393 -14.68 -9.85 29.54
N ASN A 394 -13.49 -10.44 29.79
CA ASN A 394 -13.33 -11.67 30.57
C ASN A 394 -14.30 -12.82 30.19
N ASN A 395 -14.44 -13.07 28.88
CA ASN A 395 -15.35 -14.09 28.30
C ASN A 395 -16.86 -13.80 28.35
N TYR A 396 -17.28 -12.59 28.74
CA TYR A 396 -18.68 -12.16 28.68
C TYR A 396 -18.83 -10.90 27.80
N TYR A 397 -19.94 -10.80 27.08
CA TYR A 397 -20.27 -9.58 26.34
C TYR A 397 -21.03 -8.61 27.25
N LYS A 398 -20.56 -7.37 27.30
CA LYS A 398 -21.19 -6.27 28.03
C LYS A 398 -21.64 -5.19 27.06
N SER A 399 -22.86 -4.68 27.20
CA SER A 399 -23.38 -3.55 26.42
C SER A 399 -23.36 -2.25 27.22
N PHE A 400 -23.62 -1.13 26.55
CA PHE A 400 -23.95 0.14 27.20
C PHE A 400 -25.31 0.07 27.91
N ASP A 401 -25.60 1.04 28.79
CA ASP A 401 -26.84 1.13 29.56
C ASP A 401 -28.07 1.18 28.63
N ILE A 402 -28.79 0.06 28.55
CA ILE A 402 -30.03 -0.07 27.78
C ILE A 402 -31.16 0.53 28.63
N ASN A 403 -31.82 1.57 28.12
CA ASN A 403 -32.97 2.18 28.78
C ASN A 403 -34.26 1.46 28.38
N LEU A 404 -34.91 0.80 29.35
CA LEU A 404 -36.16 0.08 29.14
C LEU A 404 -37.30 0.99 28.65
N ASP A 405 -37.29 2.27 29.05
CA ASP A 405 -38.32 3.24 28.65
C ASP A 405 -38.29 3.58 27.15
N ASP A 406 -37.16 3.32 26.48
CA ASP A 406 -37.01 3.55 25.04
C ASP A 406 -37.56 2.39 24.19
N ILE A 407 -37.82 1.24 24.80
CA ILE A 407 -38.12 -0.02 24.10
C ILE A 407 -39.62 -0.11 23.81
N LYS A 408 -39.97 -0.31 22.55
CA LYS A 408 -41.37 -0.49 22.11
C LYS A 408 -41.82 -1.94 22.02
N ASP A 409 -40.97 -2.80 21.48
CA ASP A 409 -41.30 -4.20 21.19
C ASP A 409 -40.09 -5.09 21.52
N ASN A 410 -39.59 -5.86 20.55
CA ASN A 410 -38.60 -6.91 20.74
C ASN A 410 -37.20 -6.35 20.98
N ILE A 411 -36.44 -7.08 21.79
CA ILE A 411 -35.01 -6.92 22.00
C ILE A 411 -34.32 -8.16 21.41
N ASN A 412 -33.41 -7.95 20.47
CA ASN A 412 -32.71 -9.01 19.78
C ASN A 412 -31.20 -8.86 19.98
N LEU A 413 -30.52 -9.99 20.18
CA LEU A 413 -29.08 -10.08 19.98
C LEU A 413 -28.85 -10.32 18.48
N ILE A 414 -28.21 -9.38 17.82
CA ILE A 414 -27.82 -9.51 16.41
C ILE A 414 -26.30 -9.59 16.31
N GLU A 415 -25.83 -10.31 15.30
CA GLU A 415 -24.41 -10.41 14.99
C GLU A 415 -24.19 -9.92 13.58
N GLU A 416 -23.35 -8.90 13.47
CA GLU A 416 -22.91 -8.38 12.20
C GLU A 416 -21.41 -8.29 12.26
N ASN A 417 -20.72 -8.76 11.22
CA ASN A 417 -19.34 -8.38 11.03
C ASN A 417 -18.45 -8.79 12.24
N ASP A 418 -18.68 -10.01 12.74
CA ASP A 418 -18.07 -10.62 13.95
C ASP A 418 -18.23 -9.79 15.25
N LYS A 419 -19.18 -8.84 15.25
CA LYS A 419 -19.54 -8.03 16.40
C LYS A 419 -20.99 -8.28 16.78
N LYS A 420 -21.22 -8.37 18.07
CA LYS A 420 -22.56 -8.54 18.63
C LYS A 420 -23.14 -7.19 19.04
N TYR A 421 -24.43 -7.03 18.77
CA TYR A 421 -25.20 -5.85 19.12
C TYR A 421 -26.50 -6.27 19.78
N ILE A 422 -26.97 -5.43 20.70
CA ILE A 422 -28.36 -5.48 21.15
C ILE A 422 -29.14 -4.49 20.28
N GLU A 423 -30.12 -4.98 19.55
CA GLU A 423 -31.03 -4.17 18.76
C GLU A 423 -32.43 -4.23 19.34
N TYR A 424 -33.09 -3.08 19.44
CA TYR A 424 -34.47 -3.01 19.89
C TYR A 424 -35.27 -1.94 19.15
N SER A 425 -36.56 -2.21 18.94
CA SER A 425 -37.48 -1.24 18.34
C SER A 425 -37.77 -0.09 19.31
N CYS A 426 -37.87 1.13 18.80
CA CYS A 426 -38.15 2.34 19.58
C CYS A 426 -39.10 3.31 18.84
N SER A 427 -39.46 4.42 19.48
CA SER A 427 -40.11 5.54 18.77
C SER A 427 -39.20 6.11 17.68
N ASN A 428 -39.82 6.65 16.61
CA ASN A 428 -39.07 7.34 15.57
C ASN A 428 -38.24 8.48 16.15
N TYR A 429 -36.96 8.55 15.78
CA TYR A 429 -36.05 9.59 16.21
C TYR A 429 -35.00 9.88 15.13
N LYS A 430 -34.31 11.02 15.24
CA LYS A 430 -33.12 11.34 14.44
C LYS A 430 -31.93 11.54 15.37
N ILE A 431 -30.77 11.04 14.98
CA ILE A 431 -29.53 11.29 15.72
C ILE A 431 -29.22 12.79 15.79
N SER A 432 -29.56 13.56 14.74
CA SER A 432 -29.40 15.02 14.73
C SER A 432 -30.11 15.72 15.90
N ASP A 433 -31.21 15.17 16.40
CA ASP A 433 -31.95 15.80 17.49
C ASP A 433 -31.19 15.66 18.81
N LYS A 434 -30.51 14.52 19.02
CA LYS A 434 -29.57 14.33 20.13
C LYS A 434 -28.33 15.21 20.04
N ILE A 435 -27.78 15.39 18.84
CA ILE A 435 -26.65 16.29 18.62
C ILE A 435 -27.02 17.74 19.01
N LYS A 436 -28.25 18.19 18.67
CA LYS A 436 -28.75 19.54 18.99
C LYS A 436 -28.89 19.80 20.49
N GLU A 437 -29.10 18.77 21.30
CA GLU A 437 -29.19 18.87 22.76
C GLU A 437 -27.86 19.31 23.39
N ILE A 438 -26.72 19.14 22.70
CA ILE A 438 -25.38 19.39 23.22
C ILE A 438 -24.67 20.48 22.39
N ASN A 439 -23.96 21.39 23.06
CA ASN A 439 -23.07 22.38 22.41
C ASN A 439 -23.76 23.18 21.27
N ASN A 440 -25.03 23.53 21.45
CA ASN A 440 -25.85 24.21 20.45
C ASN A 440 -25.87 23.49 19.08
N GLY A 441 -25.82 22.16 19.07
CA GLY A 441 -25.80 21.35 17.86
C GLY A 441 -24.48 21.35 17.09
N LYS A 442 -23.41 21.95 17.64
CA LYS A 442 -22.08 21.92 17.03
C LYS A 442 -21.34 20.66 17.44
N PHE A 443 -20.70 20.03 16.48
CA PHE A 443 -19.94 18.80 16.66
C PHE A 443 -18.75 18.71 15.71
N GLU A 444 -17.78 17.89 16.09
CA GLU A 444 -16.64 17.49 15.26
C GLU A 444 -16.87 16.06 14.76
N VAL A 445 -16.46 15.77 13.52
CA VAL A 445 -16.42 14.41 12.98
C VAL A 445 -14.98 13.94 13.04
N LEU A 446 -14.73 12.88 13.82
CA LEU A 446 -13.47 12.15 13.75
C LEU A 446 -13.61 11.09 12.69
N MET A 447 -12.75 11.17 11.68
CA MET A 447 -12.67 10.22 10.58
C MET A 447 -11.34 9.50 10.67
N ARG A 448 -11.38 8.17 10.70
CA ARG A 448 -10.19 7.35 10.50
C ARG A 448 -10.24 6.71 9.12
N LYS A 449 -9.16 6.90 8.36
CA LYS A 449 -9.01 6.41 6.99
C LYS A 449 -8.54 4.97 6.95
#